data_AF-A0AAV6KTM8-F1
#
_entry.id   AF-A0AAV6KTM8-F1
#
_cell.length_a   1.000
_cell.length_b   1.000
_cell.length_c   1.000
_cell.angle_alpha   90.00
_cell.angle_beta   90.00
_cell.angle_gamma   90.00
#
_symmetry.space_group_name_H-M   'P 1'
#
loop_
_entity.id
_entity.type
_entity.pdbx_description
1 polymer ?
#
loop_
_entity_poly.entity_id
_entity_poly.type
_entity_poly.pdbx_seq_one_letter_code
_entity_poly.pdbx_strand_id
1 'polypeptide(L)'
;MTKISPEFGDQMQMEAVSADVSFASNQFPKYRIGADNQIFDEAKDDPKGPPLKEVVAQETAHLVEQQKRLSVRDLASKFDKNLAAAAKLSDEAKLREVASLEGHVLLKKLRDALEALRGRLAGRNKEDVEKAISMVEALAVKLTQKEGELIQEKFEVKKLANFLKQASEDAKKLVSQERSFACAEIESARAVVQRCGEALEEEERISQTSGKQELEKLLEEVQESRRIKLLHQPSKVIDMEHELQALRIQIREKSIISVKLQRELAMSKRAQENQSCLYELGGCESLGSSLQVQPCSAEAQELSKCSVQWYRIPTEGSRREIISGIHSIIS
;
A
#
# COMPACT_ATOMS: atom_id res chain seq x y z
N MET A 1 -23.97 -20.96 49.88
CA MET A 1 -24.48 -19.65 50.30
C MET A 1 -24.27 -18.67 49.17
N THR A 2 -25.37 -18.03 48.77
CA THR A 2 -25.58 -16.66 48.28
C THR A 2 -24.55 -15.96 47.36
N LYS A 3 -25.14 -15.42 46.28
CA LYS A 3 -24.67 -14.55 45.19
C LYS A 3 -23.92 -13.28 45.65
N ILE A 4 -23.13 -12.68 44.74
CA ILE A 4 -23.39 -11.38 44.07
C ILE A 4 -22.32 -11.16 42.96
N SER A 5 -22.77 -10.87 41.74
CA SER A 5 -21.97 -10.39 40.60
C SER A 5 -21.75 -8.88 40.70
N PRO A 6 -20.69 -8.31 40.11
CA PRO A 6 -20.73 -6.99 39.52
C PRO A 6 -21.01 -7.10 38.01
N GLU A 7 -22.18 -6.64 37.59
CA GLU A 7 -22.45 -6.28 36.20
C GLU A 7 -21.57 -5.07 35.85
N PHE A 8 -20.55 -5.27 35.02
CA PHE A 8 -19.90 -4.17 34.32
C PHE A 8 -20.63 -3.97 33.00
N GLY A 9 -21.38 -2.88 32.96
CA GLY A 9 -22.00 -2.35 31.75
C GLY A 9 -20.96 -2.14 30.67
N ASP A 10 -21.35 -2.56 29.48
CA ASP A 10 -20.61 -2.47 28.25
C ASP A 10 -20.43 -1.00 27.87
N GLN A 11 -19.27 -0.45 28.20
CA GLN A 11 -18.78 0.80 27.63
C GLN A 11 -17.27 0.68 27.49
N MET A 12 -16.86 0.02 26.40
CA MET A 12 -15.52 0.19 25.83
C MET A 12 -15.34 1.67 25.48
N GLN A 13 -14.86 2.47 26.44
CA GLN A 13 -14.04 3.61 26.10
C GLN A 13 -12.70 3.04 25.65
N MET A 14 -12.51 2.94 24.34
CA MET A 14 -11.18 2.88 23.78
C MET A 14 -10.49 4.21 24.12
N GLU A 15 -9.69 4.23 25.18
CA GLU A 15 -8.67 5.26 25.35
C GLU A 15 -7.66 5.07 24.23
N ALA A 16 -7.78 5.92 23.20
CA ALA A 16 -6.82 6.02 22.12
C ALA A 16 -5.50 6.58 22.67
N VAL A 17 -4.52 5.70 22.81
CA VAL A 17 -3.11 6.03 23.04
C VAL A 17 -2.56 6.64 21.75
N SER A 18 -2.75 7.94 21.56
CA SER A 18 -2.08 8.79 20.55
C SER A 18 -2.50 10.25 20.78
N ALA A 19 -1.92 10.93 21.77
CA ALA A 19 -2.28 12.32 22.07
C ALA A 19 -1.76 13.34 21.03
N ASP A 20 -0.95 12.92 20.06
CA ASP A 20 -0.24 13.83 19.15
C ASP A 20 -0.80 13.93 17.73
N VAL A 21 -1.99 13.37 17.46
CA VAL A 21 -2.64 13.54 16.15
C VAL A 21 -4.12 13.87 16.30
N SER A 22 -4.44 15.17 16.28
CA SER A 22 -5.84 15.60 16.17
C SER A 22 -6.26 15.61 14.70
N PHE A 23 -7.10 14.67 14.29
CA PHE A 23 -7.81 14.79 13.02
C PHE A 23 -8.95 15.81 13.16
N ALA A 24 -9.15 16.67 12.16
CA ALA A 24 -10.21 17.69 12.18
C ALA A 24 -11.64 17.10 12.19
N SER A 25 -11.79 15.81 11.86
CA SER A 25 -13.06 15.09 11.88
C SER A 25 -12.84 13.57 12.01
N ASN A 26 -13.64 12.91 12.84
CA ASN A 26 -13.67 11.43 12.98
C ASN A 26 -14.64 10.77 11.98
N GLN A 27 -14.97 11.43 10.86
CA GLN A 27 -15.92 10.92 9.87
C GLN A 27 -15.25 10.72 8.51
N PHE A 28 -15.58 9.60 7.86
CA PHE A 28 -15.13 9.33 6.49
C PHE A 28 -15.72 10.35 5.50
N PRO A 29 -14.97 10.76 4.46
CA PRO A 29 -15.46 11.69 3.43
C PRO A 29 -16.70 11.13 2.75
N LYS A 30 -17.76 11.95 2.65
CA LYS A 30 -18.98 11.59 1.92
C LYS A 30 -18.80 11.99 0.46
N TYR A 31 -18.52 11.02 -0.40
CA TYR A 31 -18.51 11.22 -1.85
C TYR A 31 -19.81 10.70 -2.48
N ARG A 32 -20.18 11.24 -3.64
CA ARG A 32 -21.26 10.70 -4.48
C ARG A 32 -20.68 10.16 -5.79
N ILE A 33 -21.12 8.96 -6.17
CA ILE A 33 -20.72 8.32 -7.44
C ILE A 33 -21.75 8.69 -8.51
N GLY A 34 -21.30 9.31 -9.60
CA GLY A 34 -22.13 9.66 -10.76
C GLY A 34 -22.39 8.48 -11.72
N ALA A 35 -23.22 8.70 -12.74
CA ALA A 35 -23.68 7.67 -13.68
C ALA A 35 -22.55 6.95 -14.46
N ASP A 36 -21.35 7.52 -14.53
CA ASP A 36 -20.16 6.94 -15.18
C ASP A 36 -19.06 6.52 -14.18
N ASN A 37 -19.42 6.19 -12.94
CA ASN A 37 -18.48 5.87 -11.85
C ASN A 37 -17.48 7.01 -11.51
N GLN A 38 -17.78 8.25 -11.93
CA GLN A 38 -16.99 9.41 -11.55
C GLN A 38 -17.33 9.81 -10.11
N ILE A 39 -16.30 9.88 -9.26
CA ILE A 39 -16.41 10.32 -7.86
C ILE A 39 -16.48 11.86 -7.87
N PHE A 40 -17.59 12.42 -7.41
CA PHE A 40 -17.71 13.85 -7.15
C PHE A 40 -17.50 14.12 -5.65
N ASP A 41 -16.46 14.90 -5.33
CA ASP A 41 -16.29 15.46 -3.99
C ASP A 41 -17.27 16.63 -3.80
N GLU A 42 -18.09 16.60 -2.74
CA GLU A 42 -18.85 17.77 -2.31
C GLU A 42 -17.82 18.82 -1.84
N ALA A 43 -17.60 19.85 -2.66
CA ALA A 43 -16.73 20.98 -2.33
C ALA A 43 -17.23 21.67 -1.05
N LYS A 44 -16.61 21.32 0.07
CA LYS A 44 -16.49 22.20 1.23
C LYS A 44 -15.02 22.53 1.36
N ASP A 45 -14.74 23.82 1.33
CA ASP A 45 -13.43 24.41 1.48
C ASP A 45 -12.63 23.70 2.59
N ASP A 46 -11.53 23.06 2.19
CA ASP A 46 -10.51 22.56 3.11
C ASP A 46 -9.95 23.76 3.89
N PRO A 47 -9.85 23.71 5.23
CA PRO A 47 -8.79 24.45 5.90
C PRO A 47 -7.50 23.72 5.53
N LYS A 48 -6.87 24.15 4.43
CA LYS A 48 -5.54 23.72 4.02
C LYS A 48 -4.62 23.90 5.23
N GLY A 49 -4.28 22.81 5.89
CA GLY A 49 -3.32 22.83 6.99
C GLY A 49 -2.03 23.52 6.52
N PRO A 50 -1.30 24.18 7.42
CA PRO A 50 -0.10 24.91 7.03
C PRO A 50 0.85 23.98 6.26
N PRO A 51 1.42 24.44 5.14
CA PRO A 51 2.31 23.63 4.32
C PRO A 51 3.44 23.05 5.17
N LEU A 52 3.85 21.81 4.88
CA LEU A 52 4.89 21.08 5.63
C LEU A 52 6.16 21.92 5.88
N LYS A 53 6.52 22.77 4.92
CA LYS A 53 7.66 23.69 5.02
C LYS A 53 7.50 24.74 6.13
N GLU A 54 6.28 25.21 6.36
CA GLU A 54 5.93 26.16 7.42
C GLU A 54 5.91 25.47 8.78
N VAL A 55 5.35 24.26 8.88
CA VAL A 55 5.39 23.44 10.11
C VAL A 55 6.83 23.15 10.52
N VAL A 56 7.67 22.71 9.57
CA VAL A 56 9.11 22.47 9.82
C VAL A 56 9.81 23.75 10.27
N ALA A 57 9.54 24.90 9.62
CA ALA A 57 10.15 26.16 10.02
C ALA A 57 9.71 26.59 11.44
N GLN A 58 8.44 26.39 11.77
CA GLN A 58 7.87 26.72 13.08
C GLN A 58 8.42 25.82 14.19
N GLU A 59 8.51 24.51 13.97
CA GLU A 59 9.15 23.58 14.90
C GLU A 59 10.65 23.87 15.06
N THR A 60 11.36 24.17 13.97
CA THR A 60 12.78 24.51 14.02
C THR A 60 13.01 25.77 14.84
N ALA A 61 12.17 26.80 14.67
CA ALA A 61 12.23 28.02 15.46
C ALA A 61 11.94 27.76 16.95
N HIS A 62 10.95 26.92 17.24
CA HIS A 62 10.59 26.53 18.61
C HIS A 62 11.72 25.74 19.30
N LEU A 63 12.37 24.80 18.59
CA LEU A 63 13.53 24.06 19.09
C LEU A 63 14.72 24.99 19.38
N VAL A 64 14.98 25.97 18.52
CA VAL A 64 16.04 26.98 18.73
C VAL A 64 15.73 27.87 19.94
N GLU A 65 14.46 28.25 20.14
CA GLU A 65 14.05 29.02 21.31
C GLU A 65 14.18 28.20 22.61
N GLN A 66 13.76 26.93 22.61
CA GLN A 66 13.94 26.02 23.74
C GLN A 66 15.42 25.82 24.07
N GLN A 67 16.28 25.64 23.06
CA GLN A 67 17.73 25.55 23.23
C GLN A 67 18.31 26.79 23.91
N LYS A 68 17.79 27.99 23.61
CA LYS A 68 18.22 29.24 24.25
C LYS A 68 17.73 29.37 25.69
N ARG A 69 16.47 29.01 25.99
CA ARG A 69 15.90 29.11 27.35
C ARG A 69 16.53 28.12 28.34
N LEU A 70 17.11 27.03 27.85
CA LEU A 70 17.73 25.95 28.64
C LEU A 70 19.24 25.78 28.34
N SER A 71 19.87 26.78 27.72
CA SER A 71 21.28 26.70 27.34
C SER A 71 22.15 26.43 28.58
N VAL A 72 22.69 25.22 28.67
CA VAL A 72 23.63 24.79 29.72
C VAL A 72 24.82 25.75 29.82
N ARG A 73 25.19 26.39 28.71
CA ARG A 73 26.26 27.40 28.65
C ARG A 73 25.93 28.66 29.44
N ASP A 74 24.68 29.13 29.38
CA ASP A 74 24.24 30.32 30.13
C ASP A 74 24.12 30.00 31.63
N LEU A 75 23.69 28.77 31.95
CA LEU A 75 23.63 28.30 33.33
C LEU A 75 25.04 28.16 33.92
N ALA A 76 25.98 27.59 33.17
CA ALA A 76 27.39 27.48 33.58
C ALA A 76 28.02 28.86 33.83
N SER A 77 27.83 29.82 32.92
CA SER A 77 28.36 31.19 33.09
C SER A 77 27.77 31.89 34.33
N LYS A 78 26.48 31.68 34.63
CA LYS A 78 25.85 32.18 35.87
C LYS A 78 26.44 31.52 37.12
N PHE A 79 26.67 30.20 37.08
CA PHE A 79 27.32 29.47 38.16
C PHE A 79 28.74 29.99 38.43
N ASP A 80 29.55 30.18 37.39
CA ASP A 80 30.93 30.68 37.52
C ASP A 80 30.97 32.10 38.12
N LYS A 81 30.06 32.98 37.67
CA LYS A 81 29.93 34.35 38.24
C LYS A 81 29.53 34.31 39.71
N ASN A 82 28.58 33.45 40.07
CA ASN A 82 28.13 33.29 41.46
C ASN A 82 29.23 32.68 42.34
N LEU A 83 30.00 31.71 41.83
CA LEU A 83 31.14 31.12 42.52
C LEU A 83 32.24 32.17 42.78
N ALA A 84 32.55 33.00 41.77
CA ALA A 84 33.50 34.10 41.91
C ALA A 84 33.03 35.17 42.90
N ALA A 85 31.73 35.48 42.93
CA ALA A 85 31.15 36.40 43.92
C ALA A 85 31.24 35.82 45.35
N ALA A 86 30.97 34.53 45.52
CA ALA A 86 31.09 33.84 46.80
C ALA A 86 32.53 33.80 47.32
N ALA A 87 33.52 33.62 46.43
CA ALA A 87 34.94 33.69 46.79
C ALA A 87 35.32 35.07 47.37
N LYS A 88 34.85 36.16 46.75
CA LYS A 88 35.10 37.54 47.24
C LYS A 88 34.48 37.77 48.63
N LEU A 89 33.28 37.28 48.87
CA LEU A 89 32.62 37.37 50.18
C LEU A 89 33.37 36.57 51.26
N SER A 90 33.95 35.43 50.89
CA SER A 90 34.78 34.63 51.80
C SER A 90 36.06 35.37 52.21
N ASP A 91 36.70 36.08 51.28
CA ASP A 91 37.90 36.86 51.60
C ASP A 91 37.58 38.11 52.43
N GLU A 92 36.44 38.76 52.20
CA GLU A 92 35.96 39.85 53.07
C GLU A 92 35.65 39.35 54.49
N ALA A 93 35.10 38.14 54.65
CA ALA A 93 34.86 37.54 55.94
C ALA A 93 36.16 37.26 56.72
N LYS A 94 37.23 36.81 56.04
CA LYS A 94 38.56 36.61 56.65
C LYS A 94 39.17 37.94 57.12
N LEU A 95 38.98 39.02 56.37
CA LEU A 95 39.46 40.36 56.76
C LEU A 95 38.76 40.86 58.04
N ARG A 96 37.45 40.60 58.19
CA ARG A 96 36.72 40.95 59.42
C ARG A 96 37.16 40.14 60.64
N GLU A 97 37.55 38.88 60.45
CA GLU A 97 38.09 38.02 61.52
C GLU A 97 39.40 38.59 62.09
N VAL A 98 40.30 39.06 61.21
CA VAL A 98 41.57 39.71 61.62
C VAL A 98 41.31 41.03 62.37
N ALA A 99 40.36 41.84 61.89
CA ALA A 99 39.99 43.09 62.55
C ALA A 99 39.34 42.86 63.95
N SER A 100 38.63 41.75 64.15
CA SER A 100 38.04 41.38 65.45
C SER A 100 39.10 41.07 66.51
N LEU A 101 40.15 40.33 66.13
CA LEU A 101 41.27 39.99 67.03
C LEU A 101 42.05 41.24 67.47
N GLU A 102 42.23 42.21 66.57
CA GLU A 102 42.86 43.50 66.88
C GLU A 102 42.00 44.35 67.84
N GLY A 103 40.66 44.22 67.76
CA GLY A 103 39.71 44.87 68.66
C GLY A 103 39.88 44.48 70.13
N HIS A 104 40.11 43.19 70.43
CA HIS A 104 40.36 42.73 71.80
C HIS A 104 41.64 43.29 72.40
N VAL A 105 42.70 43.36 71.59
CA VAL A 105 43.99 43.95 72.00
C VAL A 105 43.83 45.44 72.30
N LEU A 106 43.08 46.17 71.46
CA LEU A 106 42.83 47.59 71.65
C LEU A 106 41.98 47.87 72.90
N LEU A 107 40.89 47.12 73.10
CA LEU A 107 40.04 47.25 74.28
C LEU A 107 40.80 46.96 75.57
N LYS A 108 41.71 45.95 75.55
CA LYS A 108 42.60 45.66 76.68
C LYS A 108 43.53 46.84 76.99
N LYS A 109 44.24 47.36 75.99
CA LYS A 109 45.14 48.52 76.16
C LYS A 109 44.39 49.75 76.66
N LEU A 110 43.18 50.00 76.17
CA LEU A 110 42.33 51.10 76.60
C LEU A 110 41.92 50.94 78.07
N ARG A 111 41.50 49.74 78.49
CA ARG A 111 41.19 49.43 79.89
C ARG A 111 42.41 49.66 80.80
N ASP A 112 43.57 49.13 80.42
CA ASP A 112 44.81 49.28 81.20
C ASP A 112 45.20 50.76 81.36
N ALA A 113 45.04 51.57 80.30
CA ALA A 113 45.29 53.01 80.34
C ALA A 113 44.29 53.77 81.24
N LEU A 114 43.01 53.40 81.19
CA LEU A 114 41.98 53.98 82.06
C LEU A 114 42.20 53.59 83.53
N GLU A 115 42.62 52.38 83.83
CA GLU A 115 42.94 51.94 85.20
C GLU A 115 44.14 52.72 85.77
N ALA A 116 45.18 52.93 84.96
CA ALA A 116 46.33 53.77 85.32
C ALA A 116 45.95 55.25 85.52
N LEU A 117 44.92 55.74 84.82
CA LEU A 117 44.40 57.10 85.00
C LEU A 117 43.53 57.19 86.27
N ARG A 118 42.70 56.19 86.53
CA ARG A 118 41.85 56.08 87.73
C ARG A 118 42.67 56.18 89.02
N GLY A 119 43.83 55.51 89.07
CA GLY A 119 44.74 55.55 90.23
C GLY A 119 45.37 56.93 90.51
N ARG A 120 45.27 57.87 89.57
CA ARG A 120 45.85 59.23 89.67
C ARG A 120 44.80 60.35 89.85
N LEU A 121 43.51 60.02 89.78
CA LEU A 121 42.40 60.99 89.84
C LEU A 121 41.58 60.88 91.13
N ALA A 122 40.89 61.95 91.50
CA ALA A 122 40.02 62.02 92.68
C ALA A 122 38.70 62.77 92.37
N GLY A 123 37.67 62.55 93.19
CA GLY A 123 36.35 63.19 93.05
C GLY A 123 35.63 62.80 91.76
N ARG A 124 34.87 63.74 91.17
CA ARG A 124 34.05 63.51 89.97
C ARG A 124 34.82 62.92 88.78
N ASN A 125 36.07 63.35 88.57
CA ASN A 125 36.90 62.84 87.46
C ASN A 125 37.22 61.35 87.62
N LYS A 126 37.30 60.85 88.87
CA LYS A 126 37.49 59.42 89.14
C LYS A 126 36.22 58.62 88.83
N GLU A 127 35.05 59.14 89.18
CA GLU A 127 33.74 58.54 88.87
C GLU A 127 33.51 58.44 87.36
N ASP A 128 33.88 59.46 86.59
CA ASP A 128 33.78 59.45 85.12
C ASP A 128 34.71 58.40 84.49
N VAL A 129 35.94 58.25 85.00
CA VAL A 129 36.86 57.20 84.54
C VAL A 129 36.36 55.80 84.93
N GLU A 130 35.78 55.63 86.11
CA GLU A 130 35.14 54.36 86.50
C GLU A 130 33.99 53.99 85.56
N LYS A 131 33.15 54.96 85.18
CA LYS A 131 32.10 54.75 84.18
C LYS A 131 32.66 54.38 82.81
N ALA A 132 33.74 55.03 82.38
CA ALA A 132 34.42 54.69 81.14
C ALA A 132 35.01 53.26 81.15
N ILE A 133 35.60 52.83 82.26
CA ILE A 133 36.08 51.45 82.45
C ILE A 133 34.92 50.46 82.32
N SER A 134 33.79 50.70 83.00
CA SER A 134 32.60 49.84 82.88
C SER A 134 32.05 49.77 81.45
N MET A 135 32.10 50.86 80.69
CA MET A 135 31.71 50.87 79.28
C MET A 135 32.66 50.04 78.41
N VAL A 136 33.97 50.11 78.66
CA VAL A 136 34.98 49.31 77.94
C VAL A 136 34.83 47.82 78.26
N GLU A 137 34.57 47.47 79.51
CA GLU A 137 34.28 46.08 79.91
C GLU A 137 33.01 45.54 79.24
N ALA A 138 31.94 46.35 79.20
CA ALA A 138 30.71 45.98 78.48
C ALA A 138 30.93 45.80 76.98
N LEU A 139 31.79 46.61 76.35
CA LEU A 139 32.17 46.47 74.95
C LEU A 139 32.99 45.20 74.70
N ALA A 140 33.92 44.85 75.60
CA ALA A 140 34.70 43.62 75.51
C ALA A 140 33.81 42.37 75.57
N VAL A 141 32.84 42.32 76.50
CA VAL A 141 31.87 41.22 76.58
C VAL A 141 31.05 41.09 75.29
N LYS A 142 30.56 42.21 74.73
CA LYS A 142 29.82 42.22 73.47
C LYS A 142 30.68 41.75 72.28
N LEU A 143 31.97 42.10 72.26
CA LEU A 143 32.88 41.67 71.21
C LEU A 143 33.10 40.15 71.25
N THR A 144 33.33 39.59 72.44
CA THR A 144 33.46 38.13 72.62
C THR A 144 32.19 37.38 72.24
N GLN A 145 31.01 37.89 72.60
CA GLN A 145 29.74 37.26 72.22
C GLN A 145 29.57 37.22 70.70
N LYS A 146 29.80 38.35 70.02
CA LYS A 146 29.72 38.42 68.55
C LYS A 146 30.71 37.50 67.86
N GLU A 147 31.91 37.35 68.40
CA GLU A 147 32.91 36.42 67.88
C GLU A 147 32.45 34.96 68.01
N GLY A 148 31.82 34.60 69.14
CA GLY A 148 31.21 33.28 69.31
C GLY A 148 30.10 32.99 68.30
N GLU A 149 29.22 33.96 68.04
CA GLU A 149 28.18 33.88 67.00
C GLU A 149 28.80 33.70 65.61
N LEU A 150 29.85 34.48 65.30
CA LEU A 150 30.58 34.40 64.02
C LEU A 150 31.24 33.02 63.81
N ILE A 151 31.83 32.43 64.85
CA ILE A 151 32.44 31.10 64.80
C ILE A 151 31.37 30.03 64.51
N GLN A 152 30.21 30.13 65.17
CA GLN A 152 29.09 29.21 64.93
C GLN A 152 28.55 29.35 63.50
N GLU A 153 28.35 30.58 63.02
CA GLU A 153 27.91 30.84 61.65
C GLU A 153 28.91 30.29 60.63
N LYS A 154 30.21 30.48 60.86
CA LYS A 154 31.29 29.93 60.01
C LYS A 154 31.24 28.40 59.94
N PHE A 155 30.89 27.73 61.04
CA PHE A 155 30.73 26.27 61.06
C PHE A 155 29.52 25.84 60.22
N GLU A 156 28.36 26.47 60.38
CA GLU A 156 27.17 26.16 59.58
C GLU A 156 27.37 26.47 58.09
N VAL A 157 28.02 27.59 57.76
CA VAL A 157 28.39 27.94 56.38
C VAL A 157 29.32 26.88 55.78
N LYS A 158 30.31 26.39 56.53
CA LYS A 158 31.20 25.31 56.07
C LYS A 158 30.43 24.01 55.81
N LYS A 159 29.49 23.67 56.68
CA LYS A 159 28.61 22.51 56.50
C LYS A 159 27.74 22.64 55.25
N LEU A 160 27.12 23.81 55.04
CA LEU A 160 26.32 24.10 53.86
C LEU A 160 27.15 24.06 52.57
N ALA A 161 28.38 24.60 52.58
CA ALA A 161 29.29 24.53 51.45
C ALA A 161 29.63 23.09 51.04
N ASN A 162 29.82 22.20 52.02
CA ASN A 162 30.04 20.77 51.75
C ASN A 162 28.81 20.12 51.11
N PHE A 163 27.60 20.41 51.61
CA PHE A 163 26.37 19.91 50.99
C PHE A 163 26.19 20.43 49.56
N LEU A 164 26.45 21.71 49.32
CA LEU A 164 26.38 22.31 47.99
C LEU A 164 27.38 21.65 47.03
N LYS A 165 28.62 21.40 47.50
CA LYS A 165 29.65 20.70 46.72
C LYS A 165 29.21 19.29 46.35
N GLN A 166 28.68 18.53 47.31
CA GLN A 166 28.18 17.18 47.08
C GLN A 166 27.03 17.18 46.06
N ALA A 167 26.01 18.03 46.29
CA ALA A 167 24.87 18.15 45.39
C ALA A 167 25.29 18.56 43.97
N SER A 168 26.30 19.44 43.84
CA SER A 168 26.84 19.83 42.53
C SER A 168 27.54 18.67 41.83
N GLU A 169 28.31 17.84 42.54
CA GLU A 169 28.99 16.67 41.94
C GLU A 169 27.98 15.59 41.56
N ASP A 170 26.97 15.34 42.40
CA ASP A 170 25.89 14.40 42.12
C ASP A 170 25.07 14.85 40.89
N ALA A 171 24.75 16.15 40.78
CA ALA A 171 24.08 16.70 39.61
C ALA A 171 24.92 16.55 38.33
N LYS A 172 26.23 16.82 38.39
CA LYS A 172 27.14 16.62 37.23
C LYS A 172 27.16 15.16 36.81
N LYS A 173 27.25 14.23 37.77
CA LYS A 173 27.24 12.78 37.50
C LYS A 173 25.94 12.36 36.83
N LEU A 174 24.79 12.78 37.37
CA LEU A 174 23.47 12.47 36.82
C LEU A 174 23.34 12.99 35.39
N VAL A 175 23.73 14.25 35.13
CA VAL A 175 23.71 14.82 33.78
C VAL A 175 24.61 14.04 32.82
N SER A 176 25.80 13.65 33.25
CA SER A 176 26.72 12.87 32.40
C SER A 176 26.17 11.48 32.06
N GLN A 177 25.54 10.83 33.04
CA GLN A 177 24.92 9.53 32.87
C GLN A 177 23.72 9.59 31.93
N GLU A 178 22.83 10.56 32.11
CA GLU A 178 21.66 10.73 31.25
C GLU A 178 22.05 11.06 29.81
N ARG A 179 23.09 11.89 29.63
CA ARG A 179 23.66 12.15 28.30
C ARG A 179 24.19 10.88 27.65
N SER A 180 24.86 10.01 28.41
CA SER A 180 25.39 8.75 27.88
C SER A 180 24.27 7.78 27.46
N PHE A 181 23.18 7.70 28.25
CA PHE A 181 22.01 6.89 27.90
C PHE A 181 21.31 7.43 26.65
N ALA A 182 21.07 8.74 26.59
CA ALA A 182 20.47 9.36 25.42
C ALA A 182 21.32 9.14 24.15
N CYS A 183 22.65 9.24 24.25
CA CYS A 183 23.54 8.96 23.11
C CYS A 183 23.43 7.49 22.67
N ALA A 184 23.44 6.54 23.61
CA ALA A 184 23.30 5.12 23.29
C ALA A 184 21.94 4.79 22.64
N GLU A 185 20.85 5.38 23.12
CA GLU A 185 19.52 5.21 22.54
C GLU A 185 19.42 5.81 21.14
N ILE A 186 19.99 7.01 20.92
CA ILE A 186 20.08 7.65 19.61
C ILE A 186 20.90 6.78 18.63
N GLU A 187 22.03 6.24 19.06
CA GLU A 187 22.87 5.37 18.24
C GLU A 187 22.16 4.06 17.89
N SER A 188 21.45 3.46 18.86
CA SER A 188 20.61 2.29 18.63
C SER A 188 19.51 2.56 17.61
N ALA A 189 18.77 3.67 17.76
CA ALA A 189 17.74 4.09 16.82
C ALA A 189 18.31 4.35 15.42
N ARG A 190 19.47 5.01 15.31
CA ARG A 190 20.18 5.22 14.04
C ARG A 190 20.54 3.89 13.37
N ALA A 191 21.02 2.91 14.13
CA ALA A 191 21.34 1.59 13.60
C ALA A 191 20.09 0.86 13.08
N VAL A 192 18.94 1.00 13.76
CA VAL A 192 17.65 0.46 13.27
C VAL A 192 17.25 1.13 11.96
N VAL A 193 17.28 2.46 11.91
CA VAL A 193 16.94 3.24 10.71
C VAL A 193 17.84 2.87 9.54
N GLN A 194 19.15 2.70 9.77
CA GLN A 194 20.08 2.26 8.75
C GLN A 194 19.72 0.88 8.20
N ARG A 195 19.46 -0.10 9.07
CA ARG A 195 19.05 -1.45 8.63
C ARG A 195 17.74 -1.44 7.84
N CYS A 196 16.76 -0.63 8.27
CA CYS A 196 15.50 -0.47 7.54
C CYS A 196 15.74 0.18 6.16
N GLY A 197 16.63 1.17 6.08
CA GLY A 197 17.03 1.78 4.81
C GLY A 197 17.66 0.78 3.85
N GLU A 198 18.63 -0.01 4.33
CA GLU A 198 19.29 -1.05 3.54
C GLU A 198 18.31 -2.14 3.07
N ALA A 199 17.38 -2.57 3.94
CA ALA A 199 16.37 -3.56 3.59
C ALA A 199 15.37 -3.03 2.54
N LEU A 200 14.99 -1.75 2.62
CA LEU A 200 14.13 -1.12 1.62
C LEU A 200 14.83 -0.98 0.26
N GLU A 201 16.10 -0.61 0.24
CA GLU A 201 16.89 -0.50 -0.99
C GLU A 201 17.07 -1.88 -1.67
N GLU A 202 17.28 -2.93 -0.88
CA GLU A 202 17.37 -4.30 -1.42
C GLU A 202 16.02 -4.80 -1.96
N GLU A 203 14.91 -4.55 -1.26
CA GLU A 203 13.57 -4.92 -1.72
C GLU A 203 13.20 -4.18 -3.02
N GLU A 204 13.57 -2.90 -3.14
CA GLU A 204 13.40 -2.13 -4.37
C GLU A 204 14.20 -2.75 -5.52
N ARG A 205 15.46 -3.12 -5.27
CA ARG A 205 16.28 -3.82 -6.27
C ARG A 205 15.67 -5.15 -6.70
N ILE A 206 15.22 -5.98 -5.76
CA ILE A 206 14.59 -7.27 -6.04
C ILE A 206 13.35 -7.06 -6.89
N SER A 207 12.45 -6.15 -6.48
CA SER A 207 11.23 -5.79 -7.20
C SER A 207 11.49 -5.31 -8.63
N GLN A 208 12.52 -4.48 -8.83
CA GLN A 208 12.90 -4.02 -10.17
C GLN A 208 13.41 -5.18 -11.04
N THR A 209 14.13 -6.14 -10.47
CA THR A 209 14.64 -7.30 -11.22
C THR A 209 13.57 -8.34 -11.53
N SER A 210 12.68 -8.64 -10.57
CA SER A 210 11.57 -9.57 -10.76
C SER A 210 10.58 -9.03 -11.80
N GLY A 211 10.20 -7.75 -11.70
CA GLY A 211 9.33 -7.12 -12.68
C GLY A 211 9.91 -7.13 -14.09
N LYS A 212 11.23 -6.96 -14.24
CA LYS A 212 11.91 -7.09 -15.54
C LYS A 212 11.87 -8.52 -16.08
N GLN A 213 12.17 -9.52 -15.24
CA GLN A 213 12.11 -10.93 -15.64
C GLN A 213 10.69 -11.38 -16.01
N GLU A 214 9.67 -10.94 -15.26
CA GLU A 214 8.27 -11.24 -15.56
C GLU A 214 7.84 -10.63 -16.89
N LEU A 215 8.22 -9.37 -17.14
CA LEU A 215 7.93 -8.70 -18.42
C LEU A 215 8.64 -9.39 -19.60
N GLU A 216 9.88 -9.83 -19.41
CA GLU A 216 10.65 -10.55 -20.43
C GLU A 216 10.01 -11.90 -20.75
N LYS A 217 9.64 -12.70 -19.74
CA LYS A 217 8.90 -13.96 -19.94
C LYS A 217 7.58 -13.75 -20.67
N LEU A 218 6.82 -12.72 -20.29
CA LEU A 218 5.55 -12.39 -20.95
C LEU A 218 5.78 -12.02 -22.43
N LEU A 219 6.87 -11.30 -22.73
CA LEU A 219 7.23 -10.97 -24.10
C LEU A 219 7.53 -12.23 -24.93
N GLU A 220 8.28 -13.18 -24.37
CA GLU A 220 8.60 -14.47 -25.00
C GLU A 220 7.33 -15.29 -25.26
N GLU A 221 6.44 -15.42 -24.27
CA GLU A 221 5.16 -16.14 -24.41
C GLU A 221 4.27 -15.52 -25.50
N VAL A 222 4.19 -14.18 -25.55
CA VAL A 222 3.44 -13.46 -26.57
C VAL A 222 4.06 -13.67 -27.96
N GLN A 223 5.39 -13.65 -28.07
CA GLN A 223 6.08 -13.92 -29.33
C GLN A 223 5.86 -15.35 -29.82
N GLU A 224 5.96 -16.35 -28.94
CA GLU A 224 5.72 -17.75 -29.29
C GLU A 224 4.26 -18.00 -29.70
N SER A 225 3.30 -17.41 -28.97
CA SER A 225 1.88 -17.46 -29.33
C SER A 225 1.62 -16.89 -30.73
N ARG A 226 2.28 -15.79 -31.09
CA ARG A 226 2.22 -15.22 -32.44
C ARG A 226 2.84 -16.15 -33.48
N ARG A 227 3.99 -16.76 -33.18
CA ARG A 227 4.67 -17.72 -34.07
C ARG A 227 3.80 -18.94 -34.35
N ILE A 228 3.23 -19.56 -33.31
CA ILE A 228 2.32 -20.70 -33.42
C ILE A 228 1.12 -20.33 -34.30
N LYS A 229 0.48 -19.18 -34.04
CA LYS A 229 -0.66 -18.71 -34.84
C LYS A 229 -0.31 -18.58 -36.32
N LEU A 230 0.83 -17.99 -36.64
CA LEU A 230 1.31 -17.83 -38.02
C LEU A 230 1.60 -19.16 -38.70
N LEU A 231 2.12 -20.15 -37.98
CA LEU A 231 2.45 -21.46 -38.54
C LEU A 231 1.20 -22.28 -38.90
N HIS A 232 0.16 -22.20 -38.07
CA HIS A 232 -1.03 -23.07 -38.20
C HIS A 232 -2.14 -22.47 -39.07
N GLN A 233 -2.20 -21.15 -39.23
CA GLN A 233 -3.27 -20.49 -39.98
C GLN A 233 -3.23 -20.78 -41.50
N PRO A 234 -2.08 -20.75 -42.21
CA PRO A 234 -2.02 -21.10 -43.63
C PRO A 234 -2.10 -22.60 -43.90
N SER A 235 -1.54 -23.44 -43.01
CA SER A 235 -1.50 -24.89 -43.20
C SER A 235 -2.91 -25.50 -43.28
N LYS A 236 -3.80 -25.10 -42.35
CA LYS A 236 -5.16 -25.65 -42.32
C LYS A 236 -5.97 -25.26 -43.56
N VAL A 237 -5.74 -24.07 -44.13
CA VAL A 237 -6.40 -23.63 -45.36
C VAL A 237 -5.91 -24.45 -46.55
N ILE A 238 -4.59 -24.66 -46.66
CA ILE A 238 -3.98 -25.43 -47.76
C ILE A 238 -4.42 -26.89 -47.72
N ASP A 239 -4.49 -27.51 -46.53
CA ASP A 239 -4.93 -28.90 -46.40
C ASP A 239 -6.40 -29.07 -46.84
N MET A 240 -7.27 -28.15 -46.43
CA MET A 240 -8.67 -28.12 -46.87
C MET A 240 -8.81 -27.87 -48.38
N GLU A 241 -7.96 -27.03 -48.96
CA GLU A 241 -7.95 -26.78 -50.41
C GLU A 241 -7.57 -28.04 -51.20
N HIS A 242 -6.56 -28.80 -50.75
CA HIS A 242 -6.19 -30.07 -51.37
C HIS A 242 -7.30 -31.11 -51.26
N GLU A 243 -7.96 -31.24 -50.09
CA GLU A 243 -9.09 -32.15 -49.90
C GLU A 243 -10.26 -31.78 -50.83
N LEU A 244 -10.59 -30.50 -50.94
CA LEU A 244 -11.62 -30.02 -51.88
C LEU A 244 -11.27 -30.31 -53.34
N GLN A 245 -10.01 -30.17 -53.73
CA GLN A 245 -9.56 -30.54 -55.08
C GLN A 245 -9.72 -32.04 -55.34
N ALA A 246 -9.34 -32.90 -54.38
CA ALA A 246 -9.49 -34.34 -54.49
C ALA A 246 -10.98 -34.74 -54.63
N LEU A 247 -11.86 -34.16 -53.81
CA LEU A 247 -13.30 -34.40 -53.89
C LEU A 247 -13.88 -33.95 -55.25
N ARG A 248 -13.46 -32.80 -55.77
CA ARG A 248 -13.87 -32.33 -57.10
C ARG A 248 -13.45 -33.30 -58.21
N ILE A 249 -12.25 -33.88 -58.13
CA ILE A 249 -11.78 -34.89 -59.09
C ILE A 249 -12.67 -36.13 -59.01
N GLN A 250 -12.90 -36.66 -57.81
CA GLN A 250 -13.75 -37.84 -57.62
C GLN A 250 -15.19 -37.62 -58.11
N ILE A 251 -15.76 -36.43 -57.86
CA ILE A 251 -17.10 -36.07 -58.36
C ILE A 251 -17.11 -36.07 -59.89
N ARG A 252 -16.09 -35.50 -60.55
CA ARG A 252 -15.99 -35.53 -62.01
C ARG A 252 -15.91 -36.95 -62.54
N GLU A 253 -15.05 -37.79 -61.98
CA GLU A 253 -14.93 -39.20 -62.39
C GLU A 253 -16.24 -39.96 -62.22
N LYS A 254 -16.87 -39.85 -61.05
CA LYS A 254 -18.18 -40.48 -60.78
C LYS A 254 -19.26 -39.94 -61.70
N SER A 255 -19.24 -38.65 -62.05
CA SER A 255 -20.20 -38.08 -63.00
C SER A 255 -20.03 -38.65 -64.41
N ILE A 256 -18.79 -38.85 -64.87
CA ILE A 256 -18.49 -39.47 -66.17
C ILE A 256 -18.99 -40.91 -66.20
N ILE A 257 -18.74 -41.68 -65.13
CA ILE A 257 -19.21 -43.05 -65.00
C ILE A 257 -20.74 -43.08 -64.95
N SER A 258 -21.37 -42.20 -64.17
CA SER A 258 -22.83 -42.11 -64.08
C SER A 258 -23.47 -41.82 -65.44
N VAL A 259 -22.94 -40.88 -66.22
CA VAL A 259 -23.43 -40.57 -67.56
C VAL A 259 -23.22 -41.76 -68.53
N LYS A 260 -22.11 -42.50 -68.41
CA LYS A 260 -21.89 -43.73 -69.21
C LYS A 260 -22.93 -44.80 -68.88
N LEU A 261 -23.12 -45.09 -67.60
CA LEU A 261 -24.13 -46.05 -67.13
C LEU A 261 -25.55 -45.64 -67.53
N GLN A 262 -25.89 -44.35 -67.46
CA GLN A 262 -27.18 -43.85 -67.94
C GLN A 262 -27.38 -44.12 -69.43
N ARG A 263 -26.34 -43.94 -70.26
CA ARG A 263 -26.40 -44.29 -71.69
C ARG A 263 -26.55 -45.79 -71.91
N GLU A 264 -25.78 -46.62 -71.20
CA GLU A 264 -25.87 -48.08 -71.29
C GLU A 264 -27.24 -48.60 -70.88
N LEU A 265 -27.81 -48.08 -69.78
CA LEU A 265 -29.17 -48.40 -69.34
C LEU A 265 -30.21 -47.99 -70.38
N ALA A 266 -30.07 -46.81 -71.00
CA ALA A 266 -30.96 -46.37 -72.07
C ALA A 266 -30.85 -47.28 -73.32
N MET A 267 -29.65 -47.77 -73.66
CA MET A 267 -29.44 -48.73 -74.74
C MET A 267 -30.04 -50.10 -74.42
N SER A 268 -29.81 -50.62 -73.22
CA SER A 268 -30.36 -51.91 -72.77
C SER A 268 -31.88 -51.89 -72.72
N LYS A 269 -32.49 -50.79 -72.28
CA LYS A 269 -33.95 -50.64 -72.27
C LYS A 269 -34.53 -50.72 -73.68
N ARG A 270 -33.92 -50.02 -74.66
CA ARG A 270 -34.32 -50.11 -76.07
C ARG A 270 -34.13 -51.52 -76.65
N ALA A 271 -33.04 -52.19 -76.31
CA ALA A 271 -32.78 -53.56 -76.77
C ALA A 271 -33.79 -54.57 -76.22
N GLN A 272 -34.18 -54.45 -74.94
CA GLN A 272 -35.17 -55.31 -74.30
C GLN A 272 -36.59 -55.08 -74.85
N GLU A 273 -36.95 -53.82 -75.12
CA GLU A 273 -38.20 -53.47 -75.82
C GLU A 273 -38.25 -54.13 -77.22
N ASN A 274 -37.13 -54.14 -77.96
CA ASN A 274 -37.06 -54.75 -79.29
C ASN A 274 -37.12 -56.30 -79.30
N GLN A 275 -36.67 -56.98 -78.24
CA GLN A 275 -36.55 -58.45 -78.21
C GLN A 275 -37.84 -59.17 -77.74
N SER A 276 -38.80 -58.43 -77.19
CA SER A 276 -40.05 -58.97 -76.62
C SER A 276 -41.28 -58.76 -77.53
N CYS A 277 -41.10 -58.21 -78.72
CA CYS A 277 -42.18 -57.90 -79.65
C CYS A 277 -42.33 -59.02 -80.72
N LEU A 278 -43.31 -59.91 -80.52
CA LEU A 278 -43.62 -60.99 -81.47
C LEU A 278 -44.44 -60.50 -82.69
N TYR A 279 -45.09 -59.36 -82.55
CA TYR A 279 -45.96 -58.75 -83.57
C TYR A 279 -45.76 -57.24 -83.60
N GLU A 280 -45.58 -56.67 -84.78
CA GLU A 280 -45.42 -55.23 -85.02
C GLU A 280 -46.62 -54.72 -85.82
N LEU A 281 -46.93 -53.43 -85.65
CA LEU A 281 -47.96 -52.75 -86.40
C LEU A 281 -47.36 -52.21 -87.70
N GLY A 282 -47.64 -52.88 -88.82
CA GLY A 282 -47.23 -52.45 -90.15
C GLY A 282 -48.28 -51.56 -90.81
N GLY A 283 -47.84 -50.51 -91.51
CA GLY A 283 -48.70 -49.58 -92.25
C GLY A 283 -48.44 -48.12 -91.89
N CYS A 284 -48.92 -47.20 -92.73
CA CYS A 284 -48.80 -45.77 -92.45
C CYS A 284 -49.86 -45.33 -91.44
N GLU A 285 -49.43 -44.66 -90.37
CA GLU A 285 -50.30 -44.07 -89.34
C GLU A 285 -50.95 -42.75 -89.82
N SER A 286 -51.55 -42.76 -91.00
CA SER A 286 -52.25 -41.62 -91.60
C SER A 286 -53.72 -41.93 -91.86
N LEU A 287 -54.58 -40.92 -91.70
CA LEU A 287 -56.03 -41.06 -91.90
C LEU A 287 -56.33 -41.47 -93.35
N GLY A 288 -57.03 -42.60 -93.54
CA GLY A 288 -57.31 -43.18 -94.86
C GLY A 288 -56.38 -44.34 -95.26
N SER A 289 -55.35 -44.63 -94.47
CA SER A 289 -54.49 -45.82 -94.63
C SER A 289 -54.99 -46.98 -93.77
N SER A 290 -54.58 -48.21 -94.12
CA SER A 290 -54.85 -49.41 -93.33
C SER A 290 -53.63 -49.80 -92.49
N LEU A 291 -53.85 -50.04 -91.20
CA LEU A 291 -52.87 -50.62 -90.29
C LEU A 291 -53.09 -52.13 -90.21
N GLN A 292 -52.00 -52.89 -90.24
CA GLN A 292 -51.99 -54.34 -90.22
C GLN A 292 -51.06 -54.83 -89.10
N VAL A 293 -51.47 -55.86 -88.37
CA VAL A 293 -50.58 -56.54 -87.43
C VAL A 293 -49.78 -57.57 -88.21
N GLN A 294 -48.45 -57.49 -88.15
CA GLN A 294 -47.54 -58.38 -88.86
C GLN A 294 -46.66 -59.15 -87.87
N PRO A 295 -46.45 -60.46 -88.05
CA PRO A 295 -45.54 -61.23 -87.21
C PRO A 295 -44.09 -60.84 -87.49
N CYS A 296 -43.29 -60.59 -86.43
CA CYS A 296 -41.89 -60.17 -86.55
C CYS A 296 -40.91 -61.35 -86.61
N SER A 297 -41.36 -62.55 -86.24
CA SER A 297 -40.56 -63.76 -86.17
C SER A 297 -41.32 -64.96 -86.74
N ALA A 298 -40.60 -65.91 -87.32
CA ALA A 298 -41.15 -67.19 -87.78
C ALA A 298 -41.71 -68.06 -86.63
N GLU A 299 -41.40 -67.70 -85.38
CA GLU A 299 -41.91 -68.34 -84.16
C GLU A 299 -43.27 -67.74 -83.70
N ALA A 300 -43.75 -66.68 -84.36
CA ALA A 300 -45.03 -66.06 -84.04
C ALA A 300 -46.20 -66.90 -84.55
N GLN A 301 -47.21 -67.09 -83.71
CA GLN A 301 -48.41 -67.87 -84.03
C GLN A 301 -49.18 -67.25 -85.21
N GLU A 302 -49.67 -68.08 -86.13
CA GLU A 302 -50.45 -67.64 -87.30
C GLU A 302 -51.59 -66.71 -86.88
N LEU A 303 -51.69 -65.54 -87.53
CA LEU A 303 -52.67 -64.50 -87.16
C LEU A 303 -54.12 -65.02 -87.17
N SER A 304 -54.44 -65.99 -88.04
CA SER A 304 -55.77 -66.63 -88.08
C SER A 304 -56.16 -67.34 -86.77
N LYS A 305 -55.18 -67.67 -85.92
CA LYS A 305 -55.37 -68.28 -84.60
C LYS A 305 -55.29 -67.26 -83.46
N CYS A 306 -55.08 -65.98 -83.77
CA CYS A 306 -54.95 -64.89 -82.81
C CYS A 306 -56.27 -64.12 -82.70
N SER A 307 -56.63 -63.72 -81.48
CA SER A 307 -57.71 -62.77 -81.25
C SER A 307 -57.11 -61.37 -81.19
N VAL A 308 -57.42 -60.54 -82.20
CA VAL A 308 -56.93 -59.15 -82.28
C VAL A 308 -58.03 -58.19 -81.86
N GLN A 309 -57.70 -57.26 -80.96
CA GLN A 309 -58.59 -56.20 -80.52
C GLN A 309 -57.91 -54.85 -80.69
N TRP A 310 -58.56 -53.96 -81.44
CA TRP A 310 -58.10 -52.60 -81.62
C TRP A 310 -58.64 -51.69 -80.52
N TYR A 311 -57.76 -50.80 -80.06
CA TYR A 311 -58.09 -49.78 -79.09
C TYR A 311 -57.66 -48.42 -79.61
N ARG A 312 -58.45 -47.39 -79.28
CA ARG A 312 -58.03 -45.99 -79.43
C ARG A 312 -57.60 -45.44 -78.07
N ILE A 313 -56.63 -44.55 -78.10
CA ILE A 313 -56.21 -43.81 -76.90
C ILE A 313 -56.96 -42.47 -76.93
N PRO A 314 -57.83 -42.19 -75.95
CA PRO A 314 -58.50 -40.90 -75.86
C PRO A 314 -57.48 -39.77 -75.58
N THR A 315 -57.80 -38.55 -76.02
CA THR A 315 -56.94 -37.36 -75.80
C THR A 315 -56.81 -36.97 -74.33
N GLU A 316 -57.76 -37.39 -73.48
CA GLU A 316 -57.71 -37.22 -72.03
C GLU A 316 -58.03 -38.55 -71.34
N GLY A 317 -57.09 -39.04 -70.52
CA GLY A 317 -57.23 -40.28 -69.75
C GLY A 317 -56.30 -41.42 -70.22
N SER A 318 -55.84 -42.25 -69.27
CA SER A 318 -54.89 -43.35 -69.53
C SER A 318 -55.55 -44.67 -69.92
N ARG A 319 -56.89 -44.75 -69.93
CA ARG A 319 -57.63 -45.98 -70.18
C ARG A 319 -57.99 -46.11 -71.66
N ARG A 320 -57.52 -47.18 -72.29
CA ARG A 320 -57.73 -47.48 -73.71
C ARG A 320 -59.19 -47.81 -74.00
N GLU A 321 -59.77 -47.25 -75.05
CA GLU A 321 -61.16 -47.49 -75.46
C GLU A 321 -61.24 -48.54 -76.58
N ILE A 322 -62.11 -49.55 -76.42
CA ILE A 322 -62.30 -50.63 -77.38
C ILE A 322 -63.04 -50.12 -78.62
N ILE A 323 -62.51 -50.41 -79.81
CA ILE A 323 -63.22 -50.18 -81.07
C ILE A 323 -64.06 -51.43 -81.37
N SER A 324 -65.36 -51.39 -81.05
CA SER A 324 -66.28 -52.52 -81.24
C SER A 324 -66.58 -52.77 -82.73
N GLY A 325 -66.48 -54.03 -83.17
CA GLY A 325 -66.87 -54.46 -84.52
C GLY A 325 -65.72 -54.68 -85.52
N ILE A 326 -64.48 -54.31 -85.18
CA ILE A 326 -63.28 -54.58 -86.01
C ILE A 326 -62.51 -55.74 -85.38
N HIS A 327 -62.92 -56.97 -85.71
CA HIS A 327 -62.27 -58.21 -85.26
C HIS A 327 -61.58 -58.97 -86.39
N SER A 328 -61.53 -58.41 -87.60
CA SER A 328 -60.87 -59.01 -88.75
C SER A 328 -59.44 -58.52 -88.90
N ILE A 329 -58.51 -59.46 -89.07
CA ILE A 329 -57.16 -59.19 -89.58
C ILE A 329 -57.32 -58.77 -91.03
N ILE A 330 -56.93 -57.55 -91.36
CA ILE A 330 -56.86 -57.09 -92.74
C ILE A 330 -55.62 -57.76 -93.32
N SER A 331 -55.79 -58.77 -94.18
CA SER A 331 -54.70 -59.39 -94.94
C SER A 331 -54.27 -58.49 -96.09
#